data_AF-A0A7S2Q841-F1
#
_entry.id   AF-A0A7S2Q841-F1
#
_cell.length_a   1.000
_cell.length_b   1.000
_cell.length_c   1.000
_cell.angle_alpha   90.00
_cell.angle_beta   90.00
_cell.angle_gamma   90.00
#
_symmetry.space_group_name_H-M   'P 1'
#
loop_
_entity.id
_entity.type
_entity.pdbx_description
1 polymer ?
#
loop_
_entity_poly.entity_id
_entity_poly.type
_entity_poly.pdbx_seq_one_letter_code
_entity_poly.pdbx_strand_id
1 'polypeptide(L)'
;RKQGKAVKKPIYNHDTGNKDPPELIEPNKVMVFEGLHPIYDEKARAQLDLGIYIDIVNDVKFAWKVQRDVAERGWTEEQVKEDIEKRLPDFSKYVDPQKAEADVILRYEPSDQGLPYLKVKLIQKKGGAFPAISLKKDITLTGSTPGATLKMYDDDWFGSAVTVVEMDGEIDMDNMEAQLKEIEANIDGLNAKSAGELTEAMVNLKSSPGSQNGTGLLQTIIAMKVREIYEKLG
;
A
#
# COMPACT_ATOMS: atom_id res chain seq x y z
N ARG A 1 0.89 12.05 -19.78
CA ARG A 1 1.53 11.03 -20.65
C ARG A 1 0.73 10.74 -21.93
N LYS A 2 -0.51 10.22 -21.88
CA LYS A 2 -1.21 9.66 -23.06
C LYS A 2 -1.35 10.55 -24.31
N GLN A 3 -1.28 11.88 -24.19
CA GLN A 3 -1.24 12.80 -25.35
C GLN A 3 0.01 13.71 -25.41
N GLY A 4 0.96 13.57 -24.48
CA GLY A 4 2.20 14.38 -24.47
C GLY A 4 2.02 15.90 -24.27
N LYS A 5 0.88 16.35 -23.72
CA LYS A 5 0.58 17.78 -23.53
C LYS A 5 0.70 18.19 -22.07
N ALA A 6 1.30 19.36 -21.84
CA ALA A 6 1.32 20.03 -20.54
C ALA A 6 -0.10 20.45 -20.12
N VAL A 7 -0.35 20.50 -18.82
CA VAL A 7 -1.64 20.88 -18.25
C VAL A 7 -1.47 21.92 -17.14
N LYS A 8 -2.41 22.86 -17.05
CA LYS A 8 -2.49 23.80 -15.91
C LYS A 8 -3.30 23.15 -14.80
N LYS A 9 -2.63 22.62 -13.78
CA LYS A 9 -3.28 21.97 -12.63
C LYS A 9 -3.61 23.03 -11.57
N PRO A 10 -4.87 23.17 -11.13
CA PRO A 10 -5.18 24.04 -9.99
C PRO A 10 -4.48 23.53 -8.73
N ILE A 11 -4.06 24.44 -7.87
CA ILE A 11 -3.47 24.12 -6.56
C ILE A 11 -4.56 24.29 -5.51
N TYR A 12 -4.81 23.26 -4.70
CA TYR A 12 -5.67 23.37 -3.51
C TYR A 12 -4.79 23.65 -2.30
N ASN A 13 -4.99 24.80 -1.68
CA ASN A 13 -4.23 25.23 -0.53
C ASN A 13 -4.87 24.66 0.75
N HIS A 14 -4.18 23.73 1.41
CA HIS A 14 -4.70 23.05 2.59
C HIS A 14 -4.74 23.95 3.85
N ASP A 15 -3.97 25.04 3.89
CA ASP A 15 -3.96 25.98 5.02
C ASP A 15 -5.14 26.97 4.94
N THR A 16 -5.48 27.42 3.73
CA THR A 16 -6.53 28.43 3.51
C THR A 16 -7.87 27.85 3.03
N GLY A 17 -7.87 26.63 2.52
CA GLY A 17 -9.05 25.99 1.90
C GLY A 17 -9.41 26.54 0.51
N ASN A 18 -8.56 27.39 -0.09
CA ASN A 18 -8.83 28.05 -1.36
C ASN A 18 -8.07 27.43 -2.55
N LYS A 19 -8.47 27.82 -3.76
CA LYS A 19 -7.76 27.47 -5.00
C LYS A 19 -6.76 28.57 -5.35
N ASP A 20 -5.49 28.22 -5.32
CA ASP A 20 -4.41 29.09 -5.75
C ASP A 20 -4.26 29.07 -7.29
N PRO A 21 -3.54 30.04 -7.89
CA PRO A 21 -3.26 30.04 -9.31
C PRO A 21 -2.68 28.70 -9.78
N PRO A 22 -3.04 28.23 -10.99
CA PRO A 22 -2.65 26.91 -11.44
C PRO A 22 -1.16 26.84 -11.76
N GLU A 23 -0.55 25.69 -11.47
CA GLU A 23 0.81 25.36 -11.90
C GLU A 23 0.81 24.63 -13.24
N LEU A 24 1.86 24.83 -14.03
CA LEU A 24 2.08 24.09 -15.26
C LEU A 24 2.76 22.75 -14.93
N ILE A 25 2.10 21.65 -15.27
CA ILE A 25 2.64 20.31 -15.14
C ILE A 25 3.02 19.80 -16.53
N GLU A 26 4.31 19.60 -16.73
CA GLU A 26 4.85 18.97 -17.93
C GLU A 26 4.63 17.45 -17.89
N PRO A 27 4.44 16.79 -19.05
CA PRO A 27 4.39 15.34 -19.11
C PRO A 27 5.70 14.73 -18.59
N ASN A 28 5.59 13.76 -17.68
CA ASN A 28 6.72 12.96 -17.23
C ASN A 28 6.56 11.50 -17.68
N LYS A 29 7.67 10.74 -17.61
CA LYS A 29 7.74 9.31 -17.96
C LYS A 29 6.79 8.48 -17.10
N VAL A 30 6.73 8.80 -15.81
CA VAL A 30 5.80 8.23 -14.83
C VAL A 30 5.01 9.38 -14.21
N MET A 31 3.68 9.22 -14.14
CA MET A 31 2.78 10.16 -13.47
C MET A 31 1.99 9.38 -12.43
N VAL A 32 2.05 9.81 -11.18
CA VAL A 32 1.28 9.21 -10.08
C VAL A 32 0.13 10.14 -9.73
N PHE A 33 -1.08 9.61 -9.71
CA PHE A 33 -2.28 10.32 -9.26
C PHE A 33 -2.68 9.75 -7.91
N GLU A 34 -2.44 10.53 -6.86
CA GLU A 34 -2.74 10.16 -5.47
C GLU A 34 -3.92 10.97 -4.94
N GLY A 35 -4.78 10.33 -4.15
CA GLY A 35 -5.86 11.01 -3.43
C GLY A 35 -7.03 10.09 -3.14
N LEU A 36 -8.18 10.69 -2.82
CA LEU A 36 -9.39 9.94 -2.44
C LEU A 36 -10.17 9.34 -3.63
N HIS A 37 -9.99 9.86 -4.85
CA HIS A 37 -10.76 9.47 -6.04
C HIS A 37 -9.98 9.12 -7.33
N PRO A 38 -8.72 8.64 -7.32
CA PRO A 38 -8.01 8.30 -8.57
C PRO A 38 -8.71 7.24 -9.44
N ILE A 39 -9.49 6.34 -8.82
CA ILE A 39 -10.09 5.15 -9.45
C ILE A 39 -11.62 5.32 -9.61
N TYR A 40 -12.21 6.37 -9.02
CA TYR A 40 -13.66 6.58 -8.93
C TYR A 40 -14.33 6.76 -10.30
N ASP A 41 -13.83 7.70 -11.10
CA ASP A 41 -14.38 7.97 -12.43
C ASP A 41 -13.88 6.93 -13.44
N GLU A 42 -14.81 6.29 -14.14
CA GLU A 42 -14.50 5.22 -15.11
C GLU A 42 -13.57 5.71 -16.24
N LYS A 43 -13.76 6.95 -16.72
CA LYS A 43 -12.93 7.49 -17.80
C LYS A 43 -11.51 7.75 -17.31
N ALA A 44 -11.36 8.32 -16.12
CA ALA A 44 -10.06 8.54 -15.48
C ALA A 44 -9.36 7.19 -15.21
N ARG A 45 -10.09 6.21 -14.66
CA ARG A 45 -9.59 4.86 -14.42
C ARG A 45 -9.09 4.18 -15.68
N ALA A 46 -9.81 4.27 -16.79
CA ALA A 46 -9.37 3.75 -18.09
C ALA A 46 -8.10 4.45 -18.64
N GLN A 47 -7.71 5.60 -18.08
CA GLN A 47 -6.44 6.25 -18.41
C GLN A 47 -5.25 5.76 -17.56
N LEU A 48 -5.48 5.00 -16.49
CA LEU A 48 -4.42 4.46 -15.64
C LEU A 48 -3.81 3.22 -16.29
N ASP A 49 -2.48 3.10 -16.17
CA ASP A 49 -1.76 1.87 -16.53
C ASP A 49 -1.76 0.86 -15.36
N LEU A 50 -2.02 1.33 -14.13
CA LEU A 50 -2.13 0.53 -12.90
C LEU A 50 -2.97 1.29 -11.86
N GLY A 51 -3.94 0.64 -11.23
CA GLY A 51 -4.66 1.11 -10.05
C GLY A 51 -4.18 0.42 -8.77
N ILE A 52 -3.68 1.20 -7.81
CA ILE A 52 -3.27 0.72 -6.48
C ILE A 52 -4.24 1.29 -5.44
N TYR A 53 -4.73 0.45 -4.52
CA TYR A 53 -5.57 0.90 -3.40
C TYR A 53 -4.93 0.51 -2.06
N ILE A 54 -4.90 1.45 -1.11
CA ILE A 54 -4.42 1.24 0.26
C ILE A 54 -5.63 1.09 1.17
N ASP A 55 -5.91 -0.13 1.61
CA ASP A 55 -7.09 -0.47 2.41
C ASP A 55 -6.73 -0.69 3.89
N ILE A 56 -6.86 0.34 4.70
CA ILE A 56 -6.65 0.22 6.15
C ILE A 56 -8.00 -0.05 6.81
N VAL A 57 -8.16 -1.19 7.50
CA VAL A 57 -9.41 -1.50 8.20
C VAL A 57 -9.65 -0.55 9.37
N ASN A 58 -10.92 -0.43 9.79
CA ASN A 58 -11.35 0.55 10.78
C ASN A 58 -10.59 0.44 12.11
N ASP A 59 -10.31 -0.77 12.57
CA ASP A 59 -9.60 -0.99 13.84
C ASP A 59 -8.19 -0.40 13.81
N VAL A 60 -7.45 -0.59 12.72
CA VAL A 60 -6.12 -0.02 12.52
C VAL A 60 -6.21 1.50 12.36
N LYS A 61 -7.16 2.01 11.56
CA LYS A 61 -7.41 3.46 11.42
C LYS A 61 -7.70 4.12 12.75
N PHE A 62 -8.55 3.50 13.57
CA PHE A 62 -8.92 3.99 14.89
C PHE A 62 -7.72 4.02 15.81
N ALA A 63 -6.99 2.91 15.93
CA ALA A 63 -5.81 2.82 16.79
C ALA A 63 -4.74 3.86 16.44
N TRP A 64 -4.42 4.02 15.15
CA TRP A 64 -3.45 5.04 14.71
C TRP A 64 -3.98 6.46 14.91
N LYS A 65 -5.27 6.71 14.69
CA LYS A 65 -5.85 8.04 14.88
C LYS A 65 -5.90 8.42 16.36
N VAL A 66 -6.24 7.48 17.25
CA VAL A 66 -6.15 7.69 18.71
C VAL A 66 -4.72 7.99 19.12
N GLN A 67 -3.75 7.14 18.73
CA GLN A 67 -2.35 7.37 19.07
C GLN A 67 -1.85 8.74 18.62
N ARG A 68 -2.17 9.16 17.38
CA ARG A 68 -1.76 10.46 16.85
C ARG A 68 -2.50 11.62 17.51
N ASP A 69 -3.84 11.61 17.51
CA ASP A 69 -4.64 12.78 17.91
C ASP A 69 -4.65 12.97 19.44
N VAL A 70 -4.52 11.91 20.25
CA VAL A 70 -4.32 12.03 21.70
C VAL A 70 -2.91 12.59 21.99
N ALA A 71 -1.87 12.06 21.34
CA ALA A 71 -0.49 12.47 21.62
C ALA A 71 -0.15 13.87 21.08
N GLU A 72 -0.60 14.22 19.87
CA GLU A 72 -0.21 15.45 19.18
C GLU A 72 -1.23 16.58 19.35
N ARG A 73 -2.51 16.28 19.56
CA ARG A 73 -3.60 17.27 19.54
C ARG A 73 -4.38 17.38 20.84
N GLY A 74 -4.10 16.52 21.83
CA GLY A 74 -4.78 16.51 23.12
C GLY A 74 -6.26 16.17 23.05
N TRP A 75 -6.69 15.42 22.02
CA TRP A 75 -8.07 14.97 21.88
C TRP A 75 -8.39 13.85 22.86
N THR A 76 -9.67 13.68 23.22
CA THR A 76 -10.14 12.46 23.90
C THR A 76 -10.46 11.35 22.89
N GLU A 77 -10.51 10.10 23.35
CA GLU A 77 -10.89 8.97 22.49
C GLU A 77 -12.29 9.13 21.90
N GLU A 78 -13.23 9.71 22.65
CA GLU A 78 -14.59 10.00 22.19
C GLU A 78 -14.59 11.00 21.03
N GLN A 79 -13.78 12.06 21.11
CA GLN A 79 -13.65 13.04 20.01
C GLN A 79 -13.08 12.39 18.74
N VAL A 80 -12.13 11.48 18.89
CA VAL A 80 -11.58 10.71 17.77
C VAL A 80 -12.66 9.83 17.14
N LYS A 81 -13.48 9.16 17.97
CA LYS A 81 -14.59 8.32 17.51
C LYS A 81 -15.65 9.12 16.75
N GLU A 82 -16.06 10.27 17.27
CA GLU A 82 -17.04 11.15 16.62
C GLU A 82 -16.54 11.66 15.24
N ASP A 83 -15.26 12.03 15.11
CA ASP A 83 -14.69 12.47 13.83
C ASP A 83 -14.64 11.32 12.80
N ILE A 84 -14.40 10.08 13.23
CA ILE A 84 -14.46 8.91 12.34
C ILE A 84 -15.91 8.66 11.90
N GLU A 85 -16.84 8.61 12.84
CA GLU A 85 -18.26 8.34 12.56
C GLU A 85 -18.85 9.38 11.61
N LYS A 86 -18.45 10.65 11.72
CA LYS A 86 -18.88 11.72 10.83
C LYS A 86 -18.43 11.51 9.38
N ARG A 87 -17.24 10.94 9.15
CA ARG A 87 -16.65 10.75 7.80
C ARG A 87 -17.00 9.42 7.17
N LEU A 88 -17.39 8.43 7.98
CA LEU A 88 -17.65 7.07 7.55
C LEU A 88 -18.69 6.98 6.42
N PRO A 89 -19.83 7.70 6.44
CA PRO A 89 -20.82 7.62 5.37
C PRO A 89 -20.27 8.01 3.99
N ASP A 90 -19.50 9.10 3.92
CA ASP A 90 -18.89 9.55 2.66
C ASP A 90 -17.77 8.62 2.22
N PHE A 91 -16.95 8.14 3.16
CA PHE A 91 -15.91 7.15 2.87
C PHE A 91 -16.52 5.88 2.27
N SER A 92 -17.52 5.29 2.93
CA SER A 92 -18.19 4.06 2.49
C SER A 92 -18.91 4.21 1.16
N LYS A 93 -19.36 5.42 0.83
CA LYS A 93 -20.11 5.67 -0.42
C LYS A 93 -19.20 6.00 -1.61
N TYR A 94 -18.11 6.74 -1.40
CA TYR A 94 -17.32 7.30 -2.50
C TYR A 94 -15.87 6.83 -2.56
N VAL A 95 -15.28 6.45 -1.42
CA VAL A 95 -13.86 6.05 -1.34
C VAL A 95 -13.72 4.54 -1.34
N ASP A 96 -14.35 3.86 -0.38
CA ASP A 96 -14.23 2.41 -0.19
C ASP A 96 -14.59 1.56 -1.42
N PRO A 97 -15.63 1.88 -2.22
CA PRO A 97 -15.98 1.08 -3.38
C PRO A 97 -14.89 0.98 -4.46
N GLN A 98 -13.96 1.95 -4.50
CA GLN A 98 -12.88 1.96 -5.50
C GLN A 98 -11.92 0.77 -5.37
N LYS A 99 -11.82 0.14 -4.20
CA LYS A 99 -10.96 -1.04 -3.98
C LYS A 99 -11.41 -2.27 -4.78
N ALA A 100 -12.69 -2.33 -5.17
CA ALA A 100 -13.21 -3.38 -6.04
C ALA A 100 -12.66 -3.25 -7.47
N GLU A 101 -12.25 -2.05 -7.88
CA GLU A 101 -11.79 -1.73 -9.24
C GLU A 101 -10.26 -1.68 -9.35
N ALA A 102 -9.52 -1.60 -8.25
CA ALA A 102 -8.06 -1.56 -8.24
C ALA A 102 -7.41 -2.88 -8.73
N ASP A 103 -6.24 -2.80 -9.37
CA ASP A 103 -5.48 -3.97 -9.84
C ASP A 103 -4.76 -4.69 -8.70
N VAL A 104 -4.31 -3.92 -7.71
CA VAL A 104 -3.62 -4.42 -6.52
C VAL A 104 -4.08 -3.63 -5.30
N ILE A 105 -4.32 -4.35 -4.21
CA ILE A 105 -4.75 -3.78 -2.94
C ILE A 105 -3.73 -4.13 -1.87
N LEU A 106 -3.25 -3.10 -1.17
CA LEU A 106 -2.44 -3.27 0.02
C LEU A 106 -3.34 -3.06 1.24
N ARG A 107 -3.70 -4.15 1.91
CA ARG A 107 -4.68 -4.16 2.98
C ARG A 107 -4.01 -4.35 4.34
N TYR A 108 -4.41 -3.55 5.33
CA TYR A 108 -3.85 -3.53 6.67
C TYR A 108 -4.92 -3.97 7.66
N GLU A 109 -4.61 -5.00 8.42
CA GLU A 109 -5.46 -5.58 9.45
C GLU A 109 -4.67 -5.69 10.77
N PRO A 110 -5.35 -5.76 11.92
CA PRO A 110 -4.69 -6.23 13.14
C PRO A 110 -4.03 -7.59 12.87
N SER A 111 -2.83 -7.79 13.43
CA SER A 111 -2.19 -9.10 13.48
C SER A 111 -3.11 -10.13 14.14
N ASP A 112 -2.90 -11.42 13.86
CA ASP A 112 -3.52 -12.49 14.66
C ASP A 112 -3.07 -12.43 16.14
N GLN A 113 -1.97 -11.72 16.44
CA GLN A 113 -1.50 -11.41 17.78
C GLN A 113 -2.09 -10.10 18.36
N GLY A 114 -2.96 -9.42 17.62
CA GLY A 114 -3.57 -8.16 17.99
C GLY A 114 -2.68 -6.93 17.70
N LEU A 115 -3.26 -5.75 17.92
CA LEU A 115 -2.54 -4.48 17.84
C LEU A 115 -1.51 -4.37 19.00
N PRO A 116 -0.36 -3.72 18.80
CA PRO A 116 -0.02 -2.84 17.67
C PRO A 116 0.53 -3.56 16.43
N TYR A 117 0.65 -4.89 16.45
CA TYR A 117 1.18 -5.65 15.32
C TYR A 117 0.16 -5.71 14.18
N LEU A 118 0.67 -5.82 12.95
CA LEU A 118 -0.14 -5.75 11.74
C LEU A 118 -0.03 -7.05 10.93
N LYS A 119 -1.16 -7.41 10.34
CA LYS A 119 -1.23 -8.30 9.18
C LYS A 119 -1.44 -7.45 7.94
N VAL A 120 -0.50 -7.51 7.01
CA VAL A 120 -0.57 -6.74 5.76
C VAL A 120 -0.69 -7.71 4.59
N LYS A 121 -1.68 -7.48 3.73
CA LYS A 121 -2.02 -8.33 2.59
C LYS A 121 -1.78 -7.57 1.29
N LEU A 122 -1.03 -8.17 0.38
CA LEU A 122 -0.95 -7.79 -1.03
C LEU A 122 -1.95 -8.65 -1.81
N ILE A 123 -3.10 -8.07 -2.12
CA ILE A 123 -4.19 -8.72 -2.85
C ILE A 123 -4.02 -8.38 -4.34
N GLN A 124 -3.73 -9.39 -5.15
CA GLN A 124 -3.32 -9.23 -6.55
C GLN A 124 -4.40 -9.80 -7.47
N LYS A 125 -5.05 -8.97 -8.30
CA LYS A 125 -6.03 -9.47 -9.26
C LYS A 125 -5.40 -10.37 -10.32
N LYS A 126 -5.95 -11.57 -10.48
CA LYS A 126 -5.51 -12.49 -11.53
C LYS A 126 -5.90 -11.93 -12.90
N GLY A 127 -4.93 -11.88 -13.81
CA GLY A 127 -5.12 -11.30 -15.15
C GLY A 127 -5.27 -9.78 -15.17
N GLY A 128 -5.04 -9.09 -14.04
CA GLY A 128 -5.03 -7.62 -13.96
C GLY A 128 -3.72 -7.00 -14.48
N ALA A 129 -3.60 -5.67 -14.36
CA ALA A 129 -2.41 -4.95 -14.84
C ALA A 129 -1.17 -5.15 -13.95
N PHE A 130 -1.35 -5.56 -12.69
CA PHE A 130 -0.26 -5.77 -11.75
C PHE A 130 0.51 -7.07 -12.05
N PRO A 131 1.83 -7.04 -12.34
CA PRO A 131 2.63 -8.24 -12.50
C PRO A 131 2.76 -8.95 -11.14
N ALA A 132 2.02 -10.03 -10.97
CA ALA A 132 1.93 -10.72 -9.69
C ALA A 132 3.28 -11.29 -9.21
N ILE A 133 3.42 -11.36 -7.90
CA ILE A 133 4.42 -12.18 -7.21
C ILE A 133 3.76 -13.42 -6.63
N SER A 134 4.57 -14.46 -6.42
CA SER A 134 4.16 -15.66 -5.71
C SER A 134 5.17 -16.06 -4.66
N LEU A 135 4.72 -16.78 -3.65
CA LEU A 135 5.56 -17.34 -2.60
C LEU A 135 5.80 -18.83 -2.88
N LYS A 136 7.07 -19.27 -2.82
CA LYS A 136 7.45 -20.68 -3.06
C LYS A 136 6.93 -21.61 -1.96
N LYS A 137 6.88 -21.12 -0.73
CA LYS A 137 6.43 -21.80 0.47
C LYS A 137 6.13 -20.79 1.56
N ASP A 138 5.30 -21.17 2.52
CA ASP A 138 5.11 -20.36 3.72
C ASP A 138 6.45 -20.15 4.46
N ILE A 139 6.61 -18.97 5.04
CA ILE A 139 7.81 -18.56 5.78
C ILE A 139 7.39 -18.24 7.22
N THR A 140 8.18 -18.69 8.19
CA THR A 140 8.06 -18.29 9.58
C THR A 140 9.41 -17.73 10.04
N LEU A 141 9.39 -16.48 10.48
CA LEU A 141 10.53 -15.75 10.99
C LEU A 141 10.43 -15.65 12.52
N THR A 142 11.52 -16.00 13.19
CA THR A 142 11.66 -15.93 14.66
C THR A 142 12.80 -14.99 15.03
N GLY A 143 12.81 -14.48 16.26
CA GLY A 143 13.89 -13.61 16.78
C GLY A 143 13.34 -12.31 17.36
N SER A 144 12.25 -11.81 16.80
CA SER A 144 11.42 -10.76 17.38
C SER A 144 10.22 -11.34 18.15
N THR A 145 9.55 -10.50 18.94
CA THR A 145 8.18 -10.75 19.38
C THR A 145 7.26 -9.82 18.58
N PRO A 146 6.29 -10.34 17.81
CA PRO A 146 5.78 -11.72 17.82
C PRO A 146 6.51 -12.70 16.87
N GLY A 147 7.54 -12.24 16.16
CA GLY A 147 8.01 -12.94 14.95
C GLY A 147 7.18 -12.51 13.75
N ALA A 148 7.37 -13.16 12.61
CA ALA A 148 6.53 -12.93 11.43
C ALA A 148 6.21 -14.22 10.70
N THR A 149 5.08 -14.24 10.00
CA THR A 149 4.74 -15.29 9.03
C THR A 149 4.42 -14.68 7.69
N LEU A 150 4.82 -15.34 6.60
CA LEU A 150 4.40 -15.01 5.24
C LEU A 150 3.66 -16.19 4.63
N LYS A 151 2.52 -15.92 4.03
CA LYS A 151 1.65 -16.94 3.42
C LYS A 151 1.14 -16.46 2.07
N MET A 152 0.79 -17.43 1.22
CA MET A 152 0.12 -17.16 -0.04
C MET A 152 -1.08 -18.08 -0.23
N TYR A 153 -2.19 -17.52 -0.71
CA TYR A 153 -3.40 -18.26 -1.05
C TYR A 153 -4.19 -17.55 -2.14
N ASP A 154 -5.11 -18.28 -2.76
CA ASP A 154 -6.09 -17.71 -3.67
C ASP A 154 -7.36 -17.33 -2.92
N ASP A 155 -8.02 -16.27 -3.36
CA ASP A 155 -9.27 -15.78 -2.76
C ASP A 155 -10.17 -15.12 -3.83
N ASP A 156 -11.35 -14.67 -3.40
CA ASP A 156 -12.24 -13.79 -4.16
C ASP A 156 -12.21 -12.37 -3.58
N TRP A 157 -12.04 -11.38 -4.45
CA TRP A 157 -12.13 -9.96 -4.10
C TRP A 157 -13.20 -9.30 -4.97
N PHE A 158 -14.40 -9.14 -4.41
CA PHE A 158 -15.55 -8.52 -5.09
C PHE A 158 -15.90 -9.23 -6.42
N GLY A 159 -15.88 -10.57 -6.44
CA GLY A 159 -16.14 -11.38 -7.63
C GLY A 159 -14.95 -11.52 -8.58
N SER A 160 -13.80 -10.92 -8.25
CA SER A 160 -12.55 -11.09 -8.98
C SER A 160 -11.68 -12.15 -8.31
N ALA A 161 -11.20 -13.12 -9.07
CA ALA A 161 -10.19 -14.06 -8.55
C ALA A 161 -8.89 -13.32 -8.26
N VAL A 162 -8.34 -13.51 -7.06
CA VAL A 162 -7.09 -12.88 -6.61
C VAL A 162 -6.12 -13.92 -6.07
N THR A 163 -4.83 -13.56 -6.07
CA THR A 163 -3.81 -14.23 -5.25
C THR A 163 -3.35 -13.25 -4.18
N VAL A 164 -3.43 -13.68 -2.93
CA VAL A 164 -3.05 -12.90 -1.75
C VAL A 164 -1.68 -13.37 -1.28
N VAL A 165 -0.76 -12.42 -1.10
CA VAL A 165 0.47 -12.64 -0.32
C VAL A 165 0.34 -11.82 0.95
N GLU A 166 0.36 -12.46 2.11
CA GLU A 166 0.24 -11.79 3.40
C GLU A 166 1.49 -11.93 4.24
N MET A 167 1.76 -10.91 5.05
CA MET A 167 2.73 -10.95 6.13
C MET A 167 2.05 -10.54 7.42
N ASP A 168 2.15 -11.38 8.45
CA ASP A 168 1.64 -11.12 9.79
C ASP A 168 2.78 -11.08 10.80
N GLY A 169 2.92 -9.97 11.52
CA GLY A 169 3.96 -9.77 12.52
C GLY A 169 5.13 -8.89 12.06
N GLU A 170 6.27 -9.02 12.71
CA GLU A 170 7.44 -8.15 12.51
C GLU A 170 8.74 -8.93 12.25
N ILE A 171 9.54 -8.40 11.33
CA ILE A 171 10.94 -8.77 11.10
C ILE A 171 11.75 -8.40 12.36
N ASP A 172 12.68 -9.27 12.71
CA ASP A 172 13.69 -8.97 13.72
C ASP A 172 14.67 -7.94 13.17
N MET A 173 14.64 -6.74 13.72
CA MET A 173 15.46 -5.62 13.23
C MET A 173 16.96 -5.84 13.48
N ASP A 174 17.34 -6.66 14.47
CA ASP A 174 18.73 -7.03 14.71
C ASP A 174 19.22 -8.09 13.69
N ASN A 175 18.29 -8.80 13.06
CA ASN A 175 18.54 -9.84 12.06
C ASN A 175 17.87 -9.54 10.69
N MET A 176 17.58 -8.26 10.43
CA MET A 176 16.74 -7.81 9.31
C MET A 176 17.27 -8.29 7.96
N GLU A 177 18.57 -8.14 7.73
CA GLU A 177 19.19 -8.48 6.45
C GLU A 177 19.09 -9.99 6.14
N ALA A 178 19.30 -10.86 7.13
CA ALA A 178 19.20 -12.30 6.93
C ALA A 178 17.75 -12.74 6.69
N GLN A 179 16.81 -12.19 7.45
CA GLN A 179 15.38 -12.50 7.27
C GLN A 179 14.85 -11.98 5.93
N LEU A 180 15.28 -10.80 5.49
CA LEU A 180 14.92 -10.27 4.16
C LEU A 180 15.52 -11.12 3.03
N LYS A 181 16.75 -11.61 3.17
CA LYS A 181 17.34 -12.56 2.20
C LYS A 181 16.55 -13.85 2.12
N GLU A 182 16.06 -14.38 3.24
CA GLU A 182 15.18 -15.54 3.26
C GLU A 182 13.85 -15.26 2.55
N ILE A 183 13.22 -14.12 2.83
CA ILE A 183 12.00 -13.69 2.15
C ILE A 183 12.24 -13.59 0.65
N GLU A 184 13.25 -12.82 0.23
CA GLU A 184 13.56 -12.57 -1.18
C GLU A 184 13.85 -13.86 -1.95
N ALA A 185 14.58 -14.81 -1.36
CA ALA A 185 14.86 -16.11 -1.97
C ALA A 185 13.60 -16.96 -2.22
N ASN A 186 12.53 -16.71 -1.47
CA ASN A 186 11.27 -17.44 -1.53
C ASN A 186 10.16 -16.70 -2.28
N ILE A 187 10.40 -15.49 -2.79
CA ILE A 187 9.45 -14.79 -3.66
C ILE A 187 9.86 -14.98 -5.12
N ASP A 188 8.92 -15.44 -5.93
CA ASP A 188 9.04 -15.45 -7.38
C ASP A 188 8.37 -14.25 -8.02
N GLY A 189 8.87 -13.88 -9.19
CA GLY A 189 8.29 -12.81 -10.00
C GLY A 189 8.71 -11.40 -9.60
N LEU A 190 9.61 -11.17 -8.63
CA LEU A 190 10.02 -9.81 -8.20
C LEU A 190 10.49 -8.88 -9.33
N ASN A 191 11.03 -9.42 -10.42
CA ASN A 191 11.71 -8.67 -11.48
C ASN A 191 12.83 -7.77 -10.91
N ALA A 192 13.62 -8.35 -10.02
CA ALA A 192 14.79 -7.71 -9.44
C ALA A 192 15.90 -7.54 -10.50
N LYS A 193 16.64 -6.42 -10.45
CA LYS A 193 17.77 -6.14 -11.37
C LYS A 193 19.07 -6.80 -10.92
N SER A 194 19.17 -7.09 -9.63
CA SER A 194 20.29 -7.77 -9.00
C SER A 194 19.77 -8.69 -7.90
N ALA A 195 20.56 -9.70 -7.53
CA ALA A 195 20.29 -10.50 -6.36
C ALA A 195 20.42 -9.62 -5.10
N GLY A 196 19.43 -9.65 -4.22
CA GLY A 196 19.42 -8.86 -2.99
C GLY A 196 18.81 -7.46 -3.13
N GLU A 197 18.24 -7.11 -4.28
CA GLU A 197 17.70 -5.76 -4.51
C GLU A 197 16.58 -5.40 -3.52
N LEU A 198 15.67 -6.33 -3.24
CA LEU A 198 14.58 -6.09 -2.27
C LEU A 198 15.16 -5.88 -0.87
N THR A 199 16.12 -6.74 -0.49
CA THR A 199 16.83 -6.65 0.78
C THR A 199 17.53 -5.30 0.94
N GLU A 200 18.30 -4.88 -0.06
CA GLU A 200 19.05 -3.61 -0.05
C GLU A 200 18.10 -2.42 0.06
N ALA A 201 17.01 -2.41 -0.72
CA ALA A 201 16.00 -1.35 -0.66
C ALA A 201 15.38 -1.23 0.73
N MET A 202 15.00 -2.36 1.34
CA MET A 202 14.41 -2.40 2.68
C MET A 202 15.41 -1.95 3.77
N VAL A 203 16.67 -2.38 3.69
CA VAL A 203 17.72 -1.97 4.65
C VAL A 203 18.00 -0.47 4.56
N ASN A 204 18.00 0.11 3.35
CA ASN A 204 18.13 1.55 3.15
C ASN A 204 16.94 2.33 3.74
N LEU A 205 15.77 1.69 3.81
CA LEU A 205 14.54 2.25 4.37
C LEU A 205 14.30 1.85 5.83
N LYS A 206 15.28 1.26 6.53
CA LYS A 206 15.09 0.70 7.88
C LYS A 206 14.55 1.69 8.92
N SER A 207 14.80 2.99 8.78
CA SER A 207 14.29 4.04 9.67
C SER A 207 12.90 4.56 9.28
N SER A 208 12.34 4.10 8.16
CA SER A 208 11.01 4.48 7.71
C SER A 208 9.94 3.75 8.54
N PRO A 209 8.81 4.40 8.87
CA PRO A 209 7.70 3.73 9.54
C PRO A 209 7.23 2.49 8.77
N GLY A 210 7.08 1.36 9.47
CA GLY A 210 6.61 0.10 8.88
C GLY A 210 7.68 -0.71 8.15
N SER A 211 8.96 -0.30 8.21
CA SER A 211 10.10 -1.06 7.67
C SER A 211 10.24 -2.45 8.30
N GLN A 212 9.75 -2.61 9.53
CA GLN A 212 9.83 -3.85 10.29
C GLN A 212 8.70 -4.84 10.00
N ASN A 213 7.71 -4.50 9.16
CA ASN A 213 6.56 -5.39 8.92
C ASN A 213 6.12 -5.40 7.45
N GLY A 214 5.00 -6.06 7.18
CA GLY A 214 4.46 -6.22 5.83
C GLY A 214 4.18 -4.90 5.10
N THR A 215 4.07 -3.77 5.82
CA THR A 215 3.89 -2.44 5.24
C THR A 215 5.04 -2.07 4.31
N GLY A 216 6.26 -1.95 4.85
CA GLY A 216 7.43 -1.55 4.09
C GLY A 216 7.80 -2.61 3.05
N LEU A 217 7.70 -3.89 3.42
CA LEU A 217 8.02 -5.02 2.54
C LEU A 217 7.15 -4.99 1.27
N LEU A 218 5.83 -4.98 1.43
CA LEU A 218 4.91 -5.09 0.29
C LEU A 218 4.82 -3.76 -0.50
N GLN A 219 5.02 -2.60 0.14
CA GLN A 219 5.17 -1.33 -0.59
C GLN A 219 6.42 -1.31 -1.47
N THR A 220 7.54 -1.84 -0.98
CA THR A 220 8.78 -1.95 -1.75
C THR A 220 8.60 -2.89 -2.95
N ILE A 221 7.91 -4.03 -2.75
CA ILE A 221 7.54 -4.93 -3.84
C ILE A 221 6.65 -4.25 -4.88
N ILE A 222 5.62 -3.49 -4.44
CA ILE A 222 4.78 -2.70 -5.35
C ILE A 222 5.62 -1.73 -6.17
N ALA A 223 6.58 -1.02 -5.55
CA ALA A 223 7.47 -0.09 -6.26
C ALA A 223 8.31 -0.80 -7.34
N MET A 224 8.85 -1.99 -7.03
CA MET A 224 9.56 -2.82 -8.01
C MET A 224 8.64 -3.24 -9.18
N LYS A 225 7.35 -3.48 -8.90
CA LYS A 225 6.37 -3.84 -9.95
C LYS A 225 5.90 -2.67 -10.78
N VAL A 226 5.79 -1.48 -10.20
CA VAL A 226 5.57 -0.24 -10.96
C VAL A 226 6.72 -0.01 -11.95
N ARG A 227 7.97 -0.28 -11.53
CA ARG A 227 9.12 -0.25 -12.46
C ARG A 227 8.98 -1.28 -13.57
N GLU A 228 8.61 -2.52 -13.25
CA GLU A 228 8.39 -3.57 -14.26
C GLU A 228 7.35 -3.15 -15.32
N ILE A 229 6.23 -2.55 -14.89
CA ILE A 229 5.20 -2.04 -15.80
C ILE A 229 5.76 -0.90 -16.67
N TYR A 230 6.46 0.04 -16.05
CA TYR A 230 7.07 1.16 -16.78
C TYR A 230 8.03 0.66 -17.88
N GLU A 231 8.85 -0.34 -17.58
CA GLU A 231 9.79 -0.93 -18.54
C GLU A 231 9.11 -1.72 -19.67
N LYS A 232 7.95 -2.33 -19.43
CA LYS A 232 7.17 -3.01 -20.48
C LYS A 232 6.43 -2.04 -21.41
N LEU A 233 6.11 -0.84 -20.93
CA LEU A 233 5.38 0.19 -21.68
C LEU A 233 6.29 1.21 -22.38
N GLY A 234 7.59 1.18 -22.10
CA GLY A 234 8.61 2.06 -22.68
C GLY A 234 9.31 1.40 -23.85
#